data_AF-U3TI42-F1
#
_entry.id   AF-U3TI42-F1
#
_cell.length_a   1.000
_cell.length_b   1.000
_cell.length_c   1.000
_cell.angle_alpha   90.00
_cell.angle_beta   90.00
_cell.angle_gamma   90.00
#
_symmetry.space_group_name_H-M   'P 1'
#
loop_
_entity.id
_entity.type
_entity.pdbx_description
1 polymer ?
#
loop_
_entity_poly.entity_id
_entity_poly.type
_entity_poly.pdbx_seq_one_letter_code
_entity_poly.pdbx_strand_id
1 'polypeptide(L)'
;MARVAVVVKVYPDDVSIEPKTLAERIKSKLPQGYEVLAEGEVPIAFGLKALKLVIAMNEETEGGTEEVEQFLRNIEGVQEVEVESVSRMQ
;
A
#
# COMPACT_ATOMS: atom_id res chain seq x y z
N MET A 1 5.42 -12.86 -17.49
CA MET A 1 4.60 -11.64 -17.29
C MET A 1 5.46 -10.64 -16.57
N ALA A 2 5.61 -9.44 -17.10
CA ALA A 2 6.39 -8.39 -16.45
C ALA A 2 5.61 -7.86 -15.25
N ARG A 3 6.31 -7.64 -14.13
CA ARG A 3 5.72 -7.07 -12.91
C ARG A 3 6.33 -5.70 -12.65
N VAL A 4 5.55 -4.86 -12.00
CA VAL A 4 6.00 -3.57 -11.46
C VAL A 4 5.88 -3.60 -9.95
N ALA A 5 6.84 -2.99 -9.27
CA ALA A 5 6.80 -2.72 -7.84
C ALA A 5 6.33 -1.28 -7.63
N VAL A 6 5.24 -1.13 -6.90
CA VAL A 6 4.64 0.13 -6.50
C VAL A 6 4.97 0.38 -5.04
N VAL A 7 5.64 1.49 -4.75
CA VAL A 7 5.92 1.92 -3.38
C VAL A 7 4.80 2.88 -2.97
N VAL A 8 4.06 2.53 -1.93
CA VAL A 8 2.94 3.32 -1.43
C VAL A 8 3.13 3.65 0.05
N LYS A 9 2.69 4.83 0.46
CA LYS A 9 2.44 5.19 1.85
C LYS A 9 0.94 5.17 2.11
N VAL A 10 0.56 4.53 3.20
CA VAL A 10 -0.81 4.44 3.69
C VAL A 10 -0.86 5.13 5.04
N TYR A 11 -1.65 6.19 5.11
CA TYR A 11 -1.82 7.00 6.33
C TYR A 11 -3.02 6.48 7.11
N PRO A 12 -2.86 6.13 8.40
CA PRO A 12 -3.99 5.76 9.23
C PRO A 12 -4.88 6.98 9.52
N ASP A 13 -6.17 6.74 9.75
CA ASP A 13 -7.13 7.80 10.16
C ASP A 13 -7.07 8.17 11.64
N ASP A 14 -6.42 7.35 12.47
CA ASP A 14 -6.21 7.60 13.89
C ASP A 14 -4.78 7.19 14.33
N VAL A 15 -4.20 7.95 15.25
CA VAL A 15 -2.86 7.70 15.80
C VAL A 15 -2.73 6.39 16.58
N SER A 16 -3.84 5.81 17.03
CA SER A 16 -3.89 4.53 17.71
C SER A 16 -3.79 3.32 16.77
N ILE A 17 -3.94 3.53 15.45
CA ILE A 17 -3.83 2.47 14.46
C ILE A 17 -2.36 2.26 14.11
N GLU A 18 -1.80 1.17 14.63
CA GLU A 18 -0.43 0.77 14.29
C GLU A 18 -0.33 0.33 12.80
N PRO A 19 0.75 0.70 12.09
CA PRO A 19 0.99 0.30 10.70
C PRO A 19 0.86 -1.20 10.46
N LYS A 20 1.33 -2.02 11.40
CA LYS A 20 1.21 -3.48 11.34
C LYS A 20 -0.24 -3.96 11.25
N THR A 21 -1.16 -3.30 11.95
CA THR A 21 -2.59 -3.62 11.90
C THR A 21 -3.17 -3.35 10.51
N LEU A 22 -2.80 -2.24 9.89
CA LEU A 22 -3.19 -1.94 8.51
C LEU A 22 -2.57 -2.95 7.53
N ALA A 23 -1.31 -3.32 7.72
CA ALA A 23 -0.63 -4.28 6.84
C ALA A 23 -1.33 -5.64 6.83
N GLU A 24 -1.70 -6.16 8.00
CA GLU A 24 -2.43 -7.43 8.11
C GLU A 24 -3.83 -7.35 7.47
N ARG A 25 -4.56 -6.24 7.66
CA ARG A 25 -5.85 -6.00 7.00
C ARG A 25 -5.71 -5.99 5.49
N ILE A 26 -4.71 -5.28 4.98
CA ILE A 26 -4.40 -5.17 3.55
C ILE A 26 -4.08 -6.55 2.97
N LYS A 27 -3.16 -7.31 3.58
CA LYS A 27 -2.80 -8.66 3.13
C LYS A 27 -4.02 -9.60 3.10
N SER A 28 -4.91 -9.50 4.08
CA SER A 28 -6.11 -10.37 4.16
C SER A 28 -7.16 -10.10 3.07
N LYS A 29 -7.14 -8.92 2.46
CA LYS A 29 -8.10 -8.48 1.43
C LYS A 29 -7.47 -8.27 0.07
N LEU A 30 -6.16 -8.52 -0.07
CA LEU A 30 -5.39 -8.20 -1.25
C LEU A 30 -5.95 -8.96 -2.48
N PRO A 31 -6.25 -8.26 -3.60
CA PRO A 31 -6.79 -8.92 -4.79
C PRO A 31 -5.79 -9.89 -5.43
N GLN A 32 -6.30 -10.86 -6.20
CA GLN A 32 -5.46 -11.76 -6.98
C GLN A 32 -4.61 -10.97 -7.98
N GLY A 33 -3.33 -11.35 -8.14
CA GLY A 33 -2.39 -10.67 -9.04
C GLY A 33 -1.55 -9.59 -8.36
N TYR A 34 -1.88 -9.24 -7.12
CA TYR A 34 -1.11 -8.35 -6.27
C TYR A 34 -0.34 -9.15 -5.21
N GLU A 35 0.82 -8.65 -4.81
CA GLU A 35 1.64 -9.26 -3.74
C GLU A 35 2.34 -8.17 -2.93
N VAL A 36 2.29 -8.26 -1.60
CA VAL A 36 3.09 -7.38 -0.74
C VAL A 36 4.51 -7.97 -0.65
N LEU A 37 5.48 -7.27 -1.23
CA LEU A 37 6.90 -7.67 -1.21
C LEU A 37 7.61 -7.21 0.07
N ALA A 38 7.22 -6.05 0.60
CA ALA A 38 7.80 -5.49 1.80
C ALA A 38 6.81 -4.56 2.51
N GLU A 39 6.98 -4.44 3.81
CA GLU A 39 6.27 -3.51 4.68
C GLU A 39 7.24 -2.81 5.62
N GLY A 40 6.93 -1.57 5.98
CA GLY A 40 7.73 -0.78 6.93
C GLY A 40 6.92 0.34 7.55
N GLU A 41 7.42 0.88 8.65
CA GLU A 41 6.80 2.01 9.35
C GLU A 41 7.58 3.29 9.06
N VAL A 42 6.87 4.38 8.78
CA VAL A 42 7.46 5.70 8.55
C VAL A 42 6.91 6.68 9.58
N PRO A 43 7.72 7.15 10.54
CA PRO A 43 7.30 8.19 11.47
C PRO A 43 6.97 9.49 10.72
N ILE A 44 5.83 10.10 11.03
CA ILE A 44 5.40 11.36 10.41
C ILE A 44 5.57 12.51 11.41
N ALA A 45 4.61 12.70 12.32
CA ALA A 45 4.62 13.71 13.37
C ALA A 45 3.61 13.35 14.46
N PHE A 46 3.76 13.90 15.66
CA PHE A 46 2.80 13.74 16.77
C PHE A 46 2.43 12.28 17.10
N GLY A 47 3.39 11.36 16.96
CA GLY A 47 3.19 9.92 17.21
C GLY A 47 2.51 9.17 16.07
N LEU A 48 2.02 9.85 15.03
CA LEU A 48 1.47 9.21 13.84
C LEU A 48 2.59 8.51 13.05
N LYS A 49 2.34 7.26 12.66
CA LYS A 49 3.19 6.49 11.76
C LYS A 49 2.39 6.10 10.52
N ALA A 50 2.97 6.29 9.35
CA ALA A 50 2.42 5.74 8.11
C ALA A 50 2.94 4.31 7.89
N LEU A 51 2.13 3.49 7.24
CA LEU A 51 2.55 2.21 6.70
C LEU A 51 3.14 2.43 5.31
N LYS A 52 4.37 2.01 5.07
CA LYS A 52 4.99 1.97 3.75
C LYS A 52 4.95 0.54 3.23
N LEU A 53 4.36 0.34 2.05
CA LEU A 53 4.30 -0.96 1.38
C LEU A 53 5.02 -0.92 0.05
N VAL A 54 5.58 -2.07 -0.32
CA VAL A 54 6.01 -2.36 -1.70
C VAL A 54 5.08 -3.43 -2.23
N ILE A 55 4.26 -3.09 -3.22
CA ILE A 55 3.26 -3.99 -3.81
C ILE A 55 3.69 -4.32 -5.23
N ALA A 56 3.81 -5.61 -5.54
CA ALA A 56 4.03 -6.07 -6.89
C ALA A 56 2.69 -6.33 -7.59
N MET A 57 2.55 -5.83 -8.82
CA MET A 57 1.38 -6.03 -9.67
C MET A 57 1.80 -6.28 -11.12
N ASN A 58 0.85 -6.73 -11.95
CA ASN A 58 1.12 -6.92 -13.38
C ASN A 58 1.32 -5.56 -14.05
N GLU A 59 2.29 -5.48 -14.96
CA GLU A 59 2.54 -4.24 -15.71
C GLU A 59 1.36 -3.88 -16.64
N GLU A 60 0.66 -4.89 -17.13
CA GLU A 60 -0.45 -4.74 -18.08
C GLU A 60 -1.79 -4.43 -17.39
N THR A 61 -1.80 -4.14 -16.09
CA THR A 61 -3.01 -3.72 -15.38
C THR A 61 -3.52 -2.40 -15.97
N GLU A 62 -4.74 -2.43 -16.50
CA GLU A 62 -5.42 -1.23 -17.01
C GLU A 62 -5.60 -0.19 -15.89
N GLY A 63 -5.35 1.08 -16.19
CA GLY A 63 -5.43 2.16 -15.19
C GLY A 63 -4.18 2.36 -14.33
N GLY A 64 -3.11 1.58 -14.54
CA GLY A 64 -1.85 1.78 -13.82
C GLY A 64 -1.98 1.46 -12.33
N THR A 65 -1.73 2.42 -11.45
CA THR A 65 -1.84 2.24 -9.98
C THR A 65 -3.23 2.50 -9.41
N GLU A 66 -4.19 2.93 -10.24
CA GLU A 66 -5.50 3.38 -9.75
C GLU A 66 -6.25 2.28 -8.97
N GLU A 67 -6.21 1.03 -9.46
CA GLU A 67 -6.88 -0.09 -8.79
C GLU A 67 -6.31 -0.34 -7.38
N VAL A 68 -4.97 -0.33 -7.23
CA VAL A 68 -4.33 -0.56 -5.92
C VAL A 68 -4.57 0.61 -4.98
N GLU A 69 -4.56 1.85 -5.48
CA GLU A 69 -4.87 3.03 -4.69
C GLU A 69 -6.32 3.02 -4.18
N GLN A 70 -7.29 2.72 -5.05
CA GLN A 70 -8.69 2.60 -4.65
C GLN A 70 -8.91 1.45 -3.67
N PHE A 71 -8.29 0.30 -3.90
CA PHE A 71 -8.34 -0.82 -2.97
C PHE A 71 -7.84 -0.41 -1.58
N LEU A 72 -6.68 0.24 -1.49
CA LEU A 72 -6.10 0.68 -0.22
C LEU A 72 -6.95 1.76 0.48
N ARG A 73 -7.51 2.72 -0.27
CA ARG A 73 -8.42 3.75 0.27
C ARG A 73 -9.71 3.15 0.86
N ASN A 74 -10.13 1.98 0.40
CA ASN A 74 -11.31 1.28 0.91
C ASN A 74 -11.02 0.39 2.14
N ILE A 75 -9.77 0.31 2.59
CA ILE A 75 -9.43 -0.41 3.82
C ILE A 75 -9.84 0.42 5.04
N GLU A 76 -10.61 -0.19 5.94
CA GLU A 76 -10.98 0.43 7.21
C GLU A 76 -9.74 0.86 8.01
N GLY A 77 -9.75 2.10 8.47
CA GLY A 77 -8.65 2.72 9.19
C GLY A 77 -7.64 3.45 8.29
N VAL A 78 -7.87 3.51 6.97
CA VAL A 78 -7.04 4.27 6.03
C VAL A 78 -7.67 5.63 5.77
N GLN A 79 -6.89 6.70 5.95
CA GLN A 79 -7.27 8.07 5.64
C GLN A 79 -6.84 8.48 4.23
N GLU A 80 -5.59 8.20 3.88
CA GLU A 80 -4.98 8.67 2.63
C GLU A 80 -3.97 7.64 2.12
N VAL A 81 -3.79 7.61 0.81
CA VAL A 81 -2.83 6.74 0.13
C VAL A 81 -2.02 7.59 -0.85
N GLU A 82 -0.70 7.48 -0.77
CA GLU A 82 0.25 8.21 -1.60
C GLU A 82 1.17 7.22 -2.32
N VAL A 83 1.17 7.25 -3.65
CA VAL A 83 2.14 6.50 -4.47
C VAL A 83 3.44 7.29 -4.54
N GLU A 84 4.51 6.73 -3.99
CA GLU A 84 5.84 7.37 -4.01
C GLU A 84 6.62 7.06 -5.29
N SER A 85 6.53 5.82 -5.78
CA SER A 85 7.23 5.42 -6.99
C SER A 85 6.67 4.13 -7.60
N VAL A 86 6.89 3.98 -8.90
CA VAL A 86 6.61 2.75 -9.66
C VAL A 86 7.87 2.35 -10.39
N SER A 87 8.28 1.09 -10.26
CA SER A 87 9.50 0.57 -10.89
C SER A 87 9.24 -0.79 -11.53
N ARG A 88 9.80 -1.01 -12.72
CA ARG A 88 9.75 -2.32 -13.39
C ARG A 88 10.65 -3.30 -12.64
N MET A 89 10.14 -4.50 -12.39
CA MET A 89 10.93 -5.61 -11.87
C MET A 89 11.56 -6.32 -13.07
N GLN A 90 12.89 -6.25 -13.19
CA GLN A 90 13.69 -6.90 -14.22
C GLN A 90 14.11 -8.31 -13.76
#